data_AF-A0A1D8NED7-F1
#
_entry.id   AF-A0A1D8NED7-F1
#
_cell.length_a   1.000
_cell.length_b   1.000
_cell.length_c   1.000
_cell.angle_alpha   90.00
_cell.angle_beta   90.00
_cell.angle_gamma   90.00
#
_symmetry.space_group_name_H-M   'P 1'
#
loop_
_entity.id
_entity.type
_entity.pdbx_description
1 polymer ?
#
loop_
_entity_poly.entity_id
_entity_poly.type
_entity_poly.pdbx_seq_one_letter_code
_entity_poly.pdbx_strand_id
1 'polypeptide(L)'
;MKLVFTPLTARRAMVYCVQTSVTPPASQTPRLDDKLVKKFGTVWKQFESSETGWKKQIVFWTNKMLEQIPYEEWGLKSIPRQSAVLRRLKQIEAKDEKELFEKNEKLPVAEQLPVVQLEDIAKKHHEELLKVPLVFPNHLSTPDQAKAQLLKLAIDGAKHHRKYMIWCAIGAPLTLPVALLPVLPNLPGFYLVFRCWSHWKALEGANHLKHLIEDNHLEFVSSEQVFDAYNKAEDTHVLKNVAKLAEEDGVAPATPTSNETVENSLLVDNTSIDHIVETVQLPDLAAELKRARRQVVYNIDKEIKKREQK
;
A
#
# COMPACT_ATOMS: atom_id res chain seq x y z
N MET A 1 -7.04 -9.55 4.45
CA MET A 1 -6.10 -8.48 4.07
C MET A 1 -4.72 -8.89 4.53
N LYS A 2 -3.68 -8.70 3.73
CA LYS A 2 -2.28 -8.99 4.09
C LYS A 2 -1.43 -7.77 3.76
N LEU A 3 -0.52 -7.38 4.64
CA LEU A 3 0.43 -6.31 4.39
C LEU A 3 1.80 -6.90 4.06
N VAL A 4 2.51 -6.26 3.15
CA VAL A 4 3.88 -6.61 2.77
C VAL A 4 4.74 -5.40 3.06
N PHE A 5 5.75 -5.60 3.90
CA PHE A 5 6.76 -4.61 4.24
C PHE A 5 8.03 -4.93 3.47
N THR A 6 8.49 -3.99 2.65
CA THR A 6 9.64 -4.18 1.76
C THR A 6 10.66 -3.07 2.01
N PRO A 7 11.68 -3.32 2.84
CA PRO A 7 12.83 -2.43 3.01
C PRO A 7 13.47 -2.08 1.66
N LEU A 8 13.63 -0.79 1.39
CA LEU A 8 14.35 -0.25 0.22
C LEU A 8 15.73 0.26 0.63
N THR A 9 15.83 0.83 1.83
CA THR A 9 17.07 1.18 2.55
C THR A 9 16.87 0.85 4.04
N ALA A 10 17.88 1.06 4.89
CA ALA A 10 17.74 0.89 6.34
C ALA A 10 16.68 1.82 6.97
N ARG A 11 16.37 2.97 6.34
CA ARG A 11 15.42 3.98 6.83
C ARG A 11 14.13 4.10 6.03
N ARG A 12 14.08 3.53 4.82
CA ARG A 12 12.96 3.66 3.89
C ARG A 12 12.44 2.28 3.55
N ALA A 13 11.14 2.09 3.73
CA ALA A 13 10.46 0.88 3.35
C ALA A 13 9.17 1.22 2.61
N MET A 14 8.82 0.35 1.66
CA MET A 14 7.51 0.38 1.03
C MET A 14 6.56 -0.54 1.79
N VAL A 15 5.33 -0.07 2.00
CA VAL A 15 4.23 -0.91 2.46
C VAL A 15 3.25 -1.12 1.32
N TYR A 16 2.79 -2.35 1.13
CA TYR A 16 1.76 -2.68 0.17
C TYR A 16 0.71 -3.60 0.78
N CYS A 17 -0.55 -3.26 0.57
CA CYS A 17 -1.69 -4.04 1.04
C CYS A 17 -2.22 -4.94 -0.07
N VAL A 18 -2.13 -6.24 0.15
CA VAL A 18 -2.73 -7.26 -0.68
C VAL A 18 -4.21 -7.37 -0.37
N GLN A 19 -5.00 -7.17 -1.42
CA GLN A 19 -6.43 -7.45 -1.41
C GLN A 19 -6.65 -8.96 -1.59
N THR A 20 -6.92 -9.66 -0.49
CA THR A 20 -7.29 -11.09 -0.48
C THR A 20 -8.75 -11.29 -0.91
N SER A 21 -9.22 -12.52 -1.12
CA SER A 21 -10.64 -12.84 -1.42
C SER A 21 -11.66 -12.35 -0.37
N VAL A 22 -11.21 -12.10 0.86
CA VAL A 22 -11.96 -11.42 1.95
C VAL A 22 -12.11 -9.91 1.70
N THR A 23 -11.37 -9.35 0.75
CA THR A 23 -11.28 -7.92 0.44
C THR A 23 -11.16 -7.68 -1.08
N PRO A 24 -12.07 -8.17 -1.94
CA PRO A 24 -12.01 -7.89 -3.37
C PRO A 24 -12.35 -6.41 -3.64
N PRO A 25 -11.88 -5.84 -4.77
CA PRO A 25 -12.13 -4.45 -5.11
C PRO A 25 -13.64 -4.18 -5.19
N ALA A 26 -14.10 -3.20 -4.42
CA ALA A 26 -15.30 -2.40 -4.68
C ALA A 26 -16.62 -3.14 -5.04
N SER A 27 -17.18 -3.93 -4.10
CA SER A 27 -18.62 -4.18 -3.86
C SER A 27 -19.56 -4.75 -4.98
N GLN A 28 -20.66 -5.37 -4.55
CA GLN A 28 -21.83 -5.67 -5.41
C GLN A 28 -22.71 -4.42 -5.67
N THR A 29 -22.49 -3.31 -4.95
CA THR A 29 -23.12 -2.00 -5.21
C THR A 29 -22.03 -0.91 -5.20
N PRO A 30 -21.31 -0.70 -6.32
CA PRO A 30 -20.15 0.19 -6.35
C PRO A 30 -20.54 1.59 -5.89
N ARG A 31 -19.74 2.16 -4.98
CA ARG A 31 -19.94 3.54 -4.56
C ARG A 31 -19.81 4.47 -5.76
N LEU A 32 -20.25 5.73 -5.60
CA LEU A 32 -20.16 6.71 -6.66
C LEU A 32 -18.70 6.92 -7.11
N ASP A 33 -17.74 6.91 -6.19
CA ASP A 33 -16.32 6.97 -6.50
C ASP A 33 -15.84 5.75 -7.29
N ASP A 34 -16.23 4.52 -6.90
CA ASP A 34 -15.86 3.30 -7.63
C ASP A 34 -16.42 3.30 -9.06
N LYS A 35 -17.68 3.73 -9.22
CA LYS A 35 -18.31 3.88 -10.55
C LYS A 35 -17.59 4.92 -11.40
N LEU A 36 -17.19 6.03 -10.79
CA LEU A 36 -16.41 7.07 -11.48
C LEU A 36 -15.05 6.53 -11.90
N VAL A 37 -14.29 5.89 -11.01
CA VAL A 37 -12.99 5.28 -11.31
C VAL A 37 -13.11 4.27 -12.46
N LYS A 38 -14.15 3.42 -12.44
CA LYS A 38 -14.39 2.46 -13.53
C LYS A 38 -14.66 3.14 -14.87
N LYS A 39 -15.50 4.20 -14.88
CA LYS A 39 -15.78 4.98 -16.10
C LYS A 39 -14.52 5.68 -16.61
N PHE A 40 -13.75 6.30 -15.71
CA PHE A 40 -12.46 6.91 -16.06
C PHE A 40 -11.50 5.88 -16.64
N GLY A 41 -11.45 4.66 -16.09
CA GLY A 41 -10.65 3.57 -16.65
C GLY A 41 -11.04 3.21 -18.09
N THR A 42 -12.33 3.17 -18.41
CA THR A 42 -12.80 2.92 -19.79
C THR A 42 -12.40 4.06 -20.73
N VAL A 43 -12.60 5.31 -20.32
CA VAL A 43 -12.22 6.50 -21.12
C VAL A 43 -10.70 6.56 -21.31
N TRP A 44 -9.94 6.21 -20.27
CA TRP A 44 -8.48 6.19 -20.30
C TRP A 44 -7.96 5.18 -21.31
N LYS A 45 -8.48 3.94 -21.28
CA LYS A 45 -8.17 2.91 -22.28
C LYS A 45 -8.45 3.37 -23.70
N GLN A 46 -9.56 4.09 -23.91
CA GLN A 46 -9.89 4.68 -25.21
C GLN A 46 -8.90 5.77 -25.64
N PHE A 47 -8.35 6.53 -24.70
CA PHE A 47 -7.35 7.57 -24.99
C PHE A 47 -5.98 6.96 -25.31
N GLU A 48 -5.58 5.90 -24.59
CA GLU A 48 -4.35 5.15 -24.86
C GLU A 48 -4.35 4.52 -26.26
N SER A 49 -5.49 4.00 -26.72
CA SER A 49 -5.62 3.40 -28.04
C SER A 49 -5.84 4.41 -29.18
N SER A 50 -5.95 5.71 -28.87
CA SER A 50 -6.30 6.74 -29.87
C SER A 50 -5.05 7.32 -30.54
N GLU A 51 -5.07 7.45 -31.87
CA GLU A 51 -3.93 8.02 -32.61
C GLU A 51 -3.83 9.55 -32.56
N THR A 52 -4.88 10.22 -32.07
CA THR A 52 -5.03 11.67 -32.01
C THR A 52 -3.93 12.34 -31.17
N GLY A 53 -3.21 13.30 -31.74
CA GLY A 53 -2.01 13.91 -31.13
C GLY A 53 -2.22 14.53 -29.75
N TRP A 54 -3.30 15.31 -29.56
CA TRP A 54 -3.57 15.94 -28.26
C TRP A 54 -3.91 14.92 -27.16
N LYS A 55 -4.57 13.80 -27.50
CA LYS A 55 -4.85 12.70 -26.55
C LYS A 55 -3.56 12.00 -26.13
N LYS A 56 -2.64 11.73 -27.07
CA LYS A 56 -1.31 11.18 -26.76
C LYS A 56 -0.54 12.09 -25.80
N GLN A 57 -0.61 13.40 -26.00
CA GLN A 57 0.03 14.37 -25.11
C GLN A 57 -0.57 14.36 -23.71
N ILE A 58 -1.90 14.24 -23.59
CA ILE A 58 -2.57 14.07 -22.29
C ILE A 58 -2.12 12.79 -21.61
N VAL A 59 -2.15 11.66 -22.32
CA VAL A 59 -1.72 10.35 -21.78
C VAL A 59 -0.28 10.43 -21.29
N PHE A 60 0.63 10.98 -22.10
CA PHE A 60 2.02 11.16 -21.74
C PHE A 60 2.19 12.02 -20.47
N TRP A 61 1.53 13.18 -20.42
CA TRP A 61 1.66 14.09 -19.29
C TRP A 61 1.06 13.49 -18.00
N THR A 62 -0.11 12.86 -18.08
CA THR A 62 -0.73 12.19 -16.94
C THR A 62 0.12 11.03 -16.44
N ASN A 63 0.66 10.18 -17.32
CA ASN A 63 1.55 9.09 -16.91
C ASN A 63 2.78 9.64 -16.20
N LYS A 64 3.40 10.70 -16.75
CA LYS A 64 4.50 11.40 -16.11
C LYS A 64 4.12 11.96 -14.74
N MET A 65 2.91 12.50 -14.58
CA MET A 65 2.43 12.97 -13.27
C MET A 65 2.18 11.84 -12.28
N LEU A 66 1.59 10.72 -12.73
CA LEU A 66 1.33 9.55 -11.89
C LEU A 66 2.63 8.93 -11.36
N GLU A 67 3.69 8.94 -12.18
CA GLU A 67 5.02 8.48 -11.80
C GLU A 67 5.70 9.38 -10.75
N GLN A 68 5.35 10.66 -10.70
CA GLN A 68 5.85 11.61 -9.71
C GLN A 68 5.20 11.48 -8.34
N ILE A 69 4.07 10.78 -8.24
CA ILE A 69 3.41 10.56 -6.95
C ILE A 69 4.34 9.70 -6.07
N PRO A 70 4.64 10.14 -4.82
CA PRO A 70 5.47 9.38 -3.91
C PRO A 70 4.99 7.94 -3.74
N TYR A 71 5.91 6.99 -3.72
CA TYR A 71 5.56 5.58 -3.55
C TYR A 71 4.86 5.31 -2.21
N GLU A 72 5.14 6.12 -1.19
CA GLU A 72 4.45 6.09 0.10
C GLU A 72 2.94 6.36 -0.04
N GLU A 73 2.57 7.30 -0.92
CA GLU A 73 1.16 7.61 -1.19
C GLU A 73 0.46 6.43 -1.86
N TRP A 74 1.14 5.77 -2.81
CA TRP A 74 0.61 4.55 -3.44
C TRP A 74 0.47 3.39 -2.46
N GLY A 75 1.46 3.21 -1.58
CA GLY A 75 1.41 2.24 -0.50
C GLY A 75 0.21 2.47 0.42
N LEU A 76 0.01 3.70 0.89
CA LEU A 76 -1.14 4.06 1.73
C LEU A 76 -2.48 3.89 0.99
N LYS A 77 -2.56 4.24 -0.29
CA LYS A 77 -3.79 4.06 -1.11
C LYS A 77 -4.19 2.60 -1.29
N SER A 78 -3.23 1.67 -1.22
CA SER A 78 -3.53 0.24 -1.31
C SER A 78 -4.30 -0.27 -0.09
N ILE A 79 -4.13 0.40 1.06
CA ILE A 79 -4.78 0.02 2.33
C ILE A 79 -6.26 0.44 2.27
N PRO A 80 -7.21 -0.50 2.42
CA PRO A 80 -8.63 -0.17 2.44
C PRO A 80 -8.97 0.65 3.69
N ARG A 81 -10.11 1.33 3.68
CA ARG A 81 -10.64 1.98 4.88
C ARG A 81 -11.18 0.95 5.87
N GLN A 82 -11.02 1.20 7.17
CA GLN A 82 -11.50 0.32 8.25
C GLN A 82 -12.99 -0.05 8.11
N SER A 83 -13.86 0.93 7.84
CA SER A 83 -15.30 0.69 7.67
C SER A 83 -15.64 -0.19 6.46
N ALA A 84 -14.81 -0.21 5.41
CA ALA A 84 -15.00 -1.13 4.29
C ALA A 84 -14.68 -2.56 4.71
N VAL A 85 -13.60 -2.75 5.49
CA VAL A 85 -13.22 -4.05 6.03
C VAL A 85 -14.31 -4.57 6.96
N LEU A 86 -14.74 -3.78 7.95
CA LEU A 86 -15.78 -4.17 8.90
C LEU A 86 -17.11 -4.54 8.22
N ARG A 87 -17.53 -3.78 7.21
CA ARG A 87 -18.75 -4.12 6.45
C ARG A 87 -18.62 -5.46 5.73
N ARG A 88 -17.43 -5.83 5.26
CA ARG A 88 -17.20 -7.10 4.57
C ARG A 88 -17.18 -8.27 5.54
N LEU A 89 -16.54 -8.11 6.69
CA LEU A 89 -16.56 -9.13 7.75
C LEU A 89 -18.00 -9.46 8.13
N LYS A 90 -18.82 -8.43 8.41
CA LYS A 90 -20.27 -8.60 8.65
C LYS A 90 -21.03 -9.29 7.51
N GLN A 91 -20.62 -9.08 6.25
CA GLN A 91 -21.25 -9.76 5.11
C GLN A 91 -20.84 -11.22 4.97
N ILE A 92 -19.61 -11.55 5.38
CA ILE A 92 -19.10 -12.93 5.39
C ILE A 92 -19.77 -13.67 6.53
N GLU A 93 -19.80 -13.09 7.74
CA GLU A 93 -20.52 -13.64 8.90
C GLU A 93 -21.99 -13.92 8.58
N ALA A 94 -22.70 -12.95 8.00
CA ALA A 94 -24.10 -13.15 7.60
C ALA A 94 -24.30 -14.17 6.47
N LYS A 95 -23.26 -14.53 5.72
CA LYS A 95 -23.31 -15.63 4.75
C LYS A 95 -23.01 -16.95 5.42
N ASP A 96 -21.99 -17.01 6.26
CA ASP A 96 -21.60 -18.20 7.01
C ASP A 96 -22.75 -18.64 7.94
N GLU A 97 -23.42 -17.70 8.61
CA GLU A 97 -24.62 -17.95 9.41
C GLU A 97 -25.76 -18.55 8.57
N LYS A 98 -25.97 -18.05 7.35
CA LYS A 98 -27.01 -18.57 6.44
C LYS A 98 -26.66 -19.96 5.92
N GLU A 99 -25.40 -20.18 5.54
CA GLU A 99 -24.91 -21.48 5.09
C GLU A 99 -24.97 -22.52 6.23
N LEU A 100 -24.66 -22.12 7.47
CA LEU A 100 -24.84 -22.98 8.65
C LEU A 100 -26.32 -23.29 8.90
N PHE A 101 -27.20 -22.30 8.82
CA PHE A 101 -28.64 -22.49 9.03
C PHE A 101 -29.23 -23.43 7.97
N GLU A 102 -28.93 -23.21 6.70
CA GLU A 102 -29.36 -24.09 5.60
C GLU A 102 -28.79 -25.52 5.73
N LYS A 103 -27.60 -25.68 6.31
CA LYS A 103 -26.99 -26.99 6.55
C LYS A 103 -27.63 -27.71 7.74
N ASN A 104 -27.93 -26.98 8.82
CA ASN A 104 -28.61 -27.50 10.01
C ASN A 104 -30.08 -27.86 9.75
N GLU A 105 -30.77 -27.11 8.89
CA GLU A 105 -32.14 -27.43 8.44
C GLU A 105 -32.19 -28.76 7.65
N LYS A 106 -31.09 -29.14 6.99
CA LYS A 106 -30.97 -30.37 6.20
C LYS A 106 -30.47 -31.59 7.01
N LEU A 107 -30.11 -31.42 8.29
CA LEU A 107 -29.64 -32.50 9.18
C LEU A 107 -30.81 -33.16 9.93
N PRO A 108 -30.81 -34.50 10.11
CA PRO A 108 -31.86 -35.21 10.83
C PRO A 108 -31.95 -34.76 12.31
N VAL A 109 -33.18 -34.66 12.81
CA VAL A 109 -33.57 -34.04 14.11
C VAL A 109 -32.81 -34.60 15.33
N ALA A 110 -32.27 -35.81 15.26
CA ALA A 110 -31.54 -36.45 16.36
C ALA A 110 -30.11 -35.90 16.60
N GLU A 111 -29.56 -35.12 15.67
CA GLU A 111 -28.14 -34.67 15.70
C GLU A 111 -27.99 -33.14 15.84
N GLN A 112 -29.09 -32.42 16.10
CA GLN A 112 -29.08 -30.97 16.31
C GLN A 112 -28.52 -30.64 17.70
N LEU A 113 -27.25 -30.24 17.75
CA LEU A 113 -26.61 -29.72 18.97
C LEU A 113 -27.23 -28.38 19.40
N PRO A 114 -27.28 -28.07 20.72
CA PRO A 114 -27.94 -26.87 21.24
C PRO A 114 -27.25 -25.59 20.77
N VAL A 115 -28.02 -24.77 20.04
CA VAL A 115 -27.65 -23.51 19.36
C VAL A 115 -26.89 -22.51 20.26
N VAL A 116 -27.13 -22.57 21.58
CA VAL A 116 -26.56 -21.66 22.57
C VAL A 116 -25.02 -21.76 22.67
N GLN A 117 -24.42 -22.93 22.38
CA GLN A 117 -22.96 -23.09 22.47
C GLN A 117 -22.20 -22.56 21.24
N LEU A 118 -22.85 -22.46 20.06
CA LEU A 118 -22.20 -21.95 18.85
C LEU A 118 -22.08 -20.43 18.84
N GLU A 119 -23.03 -19.69 19.43
CA GLU A 119 -22.96 -18.23 19.51
C GLU A 119 -21.77 -17.75 20.35
N ASP A 120 -21.44 -18.47 21.42
CA ASP A 120 -20.31 -18.15 22.29
C ASP A 120 -18.97 -18.55 21.67
N ILE A 121 -18.93 -19.65 20.90
CA ILE A 121 -17.77 -20.05 20.10
C ILE A 121 -17.54 -19.04 18.95
N ALA A 122 -18.60 -18.60 18.28
CA ALA A 122 -18.53 -17.59 17.23
C ALA A 122 -18.06 -16.22 17.78
N LYS A 123 -18.56 -15.78 18.95
CA LYS A 123 -18.09 -14.58 19.64
C LYS A 123 -16.64 -14.66 20.10
N LYS A 124 -16.21 -15.83 20.59
CA LYS A 124 -14.81 -16.07 21.01
C LYS A 124 -13.86 -16.12 19.80
N HIS A 125 -14.28 -16.73 18.70
CA HIS A 125 -13.58 -16.59 17.42
C HIS A 125 -13.59 -15.13 16.93
N HIS A 126 -14.66 -14.36 17.17
CA HIS A 126 -14.77 -12.94 16.76
C HIS A 126 -13.72 -12.02 17.38
N GLU A 127 -13.26 -12.29 18.62
CA GLU A 127 -12.16 -11.54 19.26
C GLU A 127 -10.77 -12.04 18.81
N GLU A 128 -10.64 -13.29 18.38
CA GLU A 128 -9.42 -13.86 17.77
C GLU A 128 -9.30 -13.59 16.25
N LEU A 129 -10.39 -13.21 15.58
CA LEU A 129 -10.48 -12.84 14.17
C LEU A 129 -10.17 -11.32 14.01
N LEU A 130 -9.19 -10.82 13.28
CA LEU A 130 -8.19 -11.35 12.35
C LEU A 130 -7.01 -10.39 12.50
N LYS A 131 -5.96 -10.75 13.23
CA LYS A 131 -4.72 -9.98 13.14
C LYS A 131 -4.28 -9.96 11.67
N VAL A 132 -3.98 -8.78 11.16
CA VAL A 132 -3.56 -8.60 9.77
C VAL A 132 -2.11 -9.05 9.69
N PRO A 133 -1.79 -10.11 8.92
CA PRO A 133 -0.42 -10.54 8.76
C PRO A 133 0.36 -9.49 7.98
N LEU A 134 1.46 -9.03 8.57
CA LEU A 134 2.46 -8.17 7.97
C LEU A 134 3.69 -9.02 7.68
N VAL A 135 3.91 -9.34 6.42
CA VAL A 135 5.11 -10.08 6.00
C VAL A 135 6.27 -9.11 5.85
N PHE A 136 7.39 -9.44 6.49
CA PHE A 136 8.64 -8.68 6.40
C PHE A 136 9.82 -9.65 6.22
N PRO A 137 10.90 -9.23 5.54
CA PRO A 137 12.11 -10.05 5.43
C PRO A 137 12.82 -10.17 6.77
N ASN A 138 13.23 -11.39 7.12
CA ASN A 138 14.08 -11.65 8.28
C ASN A 138 15.44 -10.95 8.08
N HIS A 139 16.09 -10.54 9.18
CA HIS A 139 17.45 -9.94 9.19
C HIS A 139 17.61 -8.54 8.56
N LEU A 140 16.62 -8.03 7.84
CA LEU A 140 16.68 -6.67 7.25
C LEU A 140 15.91 -5.62 8.05
N SER A 141 15.02 -6.07 8.93
CA SER A 141 14.29 -5.20 9.84
C SER A 141 13.73 -5.99 11.00
N THR A 142 13.87 -5.47 12.21
CA THR A 142 13.20 -6.03 13.38
C THR A 142 11.71 -5.65 13.41
N PRO A 143 10.84 -6.42 14.07
CA PRO A 143 9.43 -6.07 14.24
C PRO A 143 9.22 -4.66 14.81
N ASP A 144 10.06 -4.24 15.76
CA ASP A 144 9.99 -2.91 16.37
C ASP A 144 10.39 -1.80 15.40
N GLN A 145 11.43 -2.01 14.60
CA GLN A 145 11.82 -1.07 13.55
C GLN A 145 10.74 -0.96 12.47
N ALA A 146 10.19 -2.09 12.01
CA ALA A 146 9.11 -2.11 11.03
C ALA A 146 7.87 -1.39 11.58
N LYS A 147 7.49 -1.66 12.84
CA LYS A 147 6.39 -0.98 13.54
C LYS A 147 6.62 0.53 13.62
N ALA A 148 7.83 0.96 14.01
CA ALA A 148 8.17 2.37 14.12
C ALA A 148 8.13 3.09 12.76
N GLN A 149 8.66 2.47 11.70
CA GLN A 149 8.61 3.04 10.34
C GLN A 149 7.17 3.15 9.81
N LEU A 150 6.35 2.11 10.02
CA LEU A 150 4.95 2.12 9.61
C LEU A 150 4.12 3.15 10.38
N LEU A 151 4.35 3.27 11.69
CA LEU A 151 3.65 4.26 12.52
C LEU A 151 4.02 5.68 12.10
N LYS A 152 5.30 5.93 11.85
CA LYS A 152 5.77 7.21 11.31
C LYS A 152 5.12 7.52 9.97
N LEU A 153 5.11 6.57 9.04
CA LEU A 153 4.46 6.70 7.74
C LEU A 153 2.96 7.03 7.89
N ALA A 154 2.26 6.38 8.81
CA ALA A 154 0.84 6.59 9.06
C ALA A 154 0.56 7.99 9.63
N ILE A 155 1.34 8.43 10.63
CA ILE A 155 1.15 9.74 11.29
C ILE A 155 1.51 10.89 10.33
N ASP A 156 2.70 10.82 9.74
CA ASP A 156 3.19 11.86 8.82
C ASP A 156 2.33 11.91 7.56
N GLY A 157 1.97 10.73 7.02
CA GLY A 157 1.08 10.58 5.88
C GLY A 157 -0.31 11.17 6.14
N ALA A 158 -0.92 10.89 7.30
CA ALA A 158 -2.23 11.45 7.63
C ALA A 158 -2.19 12.98 7.71
N LYS A 159 -1.18 13.56 8.36
CA LYS A 159 -1.00 15.02 8.44
C LYS A 159 -0.78 15.64 7.05
N HIS A 160 0.12 15.07 6.27
CA HIS A 160 0.47 15.53 4.93
C HIS A 160 -0.76 15.48 4.00
N HIS A 161 -1.39 14.31 3.87
CA HIS A 161 -2.49 14.11 2.95
C HIS A 161 -3.74 14.91 3.32
N ARG A 162 -4.04 15.09 4.61
CA ARG A 162 -5.13 15.99 5.03
C ARG A 162 -4.89 17.43 4.58
N LYS A 163 -3.68 17.95 4.78
CA LYS A 163 -3.32 19.31 4.35
C LYS A 163 -3.48 19.48 2.85
N TYR A 164 -2.85 18.61 2.06
CA TYR A 164 -2.83 18.78 0.60
C TYR A 164 -4.15 18.40 -0.08
N MET A 165 -4.96 17.51 0.50
CA MET A 165 -6.35 17.28 0.07
C MET A 165 -7.15 18.59 0.11
N ILE A 166 -7.08 19.32 1.23
CA ILE A 166 -7.78 20.61 1.39
C ILE A 166 -7.27 21.64 0.37
N TRP A 167 -5.94 21.76 0.20
CA TRP A 167 -5.37 22.66 -0.79
C TRP A 167 -5.80 22.33 -2.23
N CYS A 168 -5.88 21.05 -2.58
CA CYS A 168 -6.36 20.63 -3.90
C CYS A 168 -7.85 20.92 -4.08
N ALA A 169 -8.66 20.72 -3.03
CA ALA A 169 -10.09 21.04 -3.05
C ALA A 169 -10.35 22.54 -3.23
N ILE A 170 -9.55 23.39 -2.59
CA ILE A 170 -9.62 24.86 -2.74
C ILE A 170 -9.06 25.29 -4.10
N GLY A 171 -8.00 24.66 -4.59
CA GLY A 171 -7.36 25.00 -5.86
C GLY A 171 -8.20 24.61 -7.08
N ALA A 172 -8.95 23.51 -7.02
CA ALA A 172 -9.76 23.02 -8.13
C ALA A 172 -10.72 24.10 -8.72
N PRO A 173 -11.56 24.81 -7.93
CA PRO A 173 -12.44 25.85 -8.47
C PRO A 173 -11.70 27.04 -9.07
N LEU A 174 -10.47 27.33 -8.63
CA LEU A 174 -9.65 28.42 -9.18
C LEU A 174 -9.20 28.15 -10.63
N THR A 175 -9.27 26.89 -11.07
CA THR A 175 -8.95 26.51 -12.45
C THR A 175 -10.14 26.61 -13.40
N LEU A 176 -11.35 26.90 -12.90
CA LEU A 176 -12.56 27.01 -13.74
C LEU A 176 -12.46 28.04 -14.87
N PRO A 177 -11.77 29.19 -14.73
CA PRO A 177 -11.56 30.10 -15.86
C PRO A 177 -10.86 29.44 -17.05
N VAL A 178 -9.94 28.48 -16.80
CA VAL A 178 -9.25 27.72 -17.86
C VAL A 178 -10.22 26.79 -18.60
N ALA A 179 -11.29 26.34 -17.93
CA ALA A 179 -12.31 25.50 -18.55
C ALA A 179 -13.17 26.23 -19.59
N LEU A 180 -13.12 27.57 -19.65
CA LEU A 180 -13.85 28.37 -20.64
C LEU A 180 -13.14 28.42 -22.01
N LEU A 181 -11.91 27.91 -22.12
CA LEU A 181 -11.16 27.90 -23.38
C LEU A 181 -11.63 26.73 -24.26
N PRO A 182 -12.11 26.98 -25.51
CA PRO A 182 -12.75 25.95 -26.35
C PRO A 182 -11.79 24.91 -26.95
N VAL A 183 -10.46 25.10 -26.82
CA VAL A 183 -9.44 24.28 -27.51
C VAL A 183 -8.88 23.16 -26.64
N LEU A 184 -8.91 23.29 -25.30
CA LEU A 184 -8.24 22.37 -24.38
C LEU A 184 -9.15 21.99 -23.20
N PRO A 185 -9.16 20.71 -22.78
CA PRO A 185 -9.80 20.34 -21.51
C PRO A 185 -9.07 21.03 -20.35
N ASN A 186 -9.79 21.35 -19.26
CA ASN A 186 -9.21 21.92 -18.04
C ASN A 186 -8.33 20.89 -17.30
N LEU A 187 -7.17 20.58 -17.87
CA LEU A 187 -6.19 19.65 -17.31
C LEU A 187 -5.75 20.04 -15.89
N PRO A 188 -5.49 21.32 -15.57
CA PRO A 188 -5.17 21.73 -14.20
C PRO A 188 -6.29 21.37 -13.21
N GLY A 189 -7.55 21.62 -13.57
CA GLY A 189 -8.69 21.29 -12.73
C GLY A 189 -8.87 19.79 -12.53
N PHE A 190 -8.81 19.01 -13.62
CA PHE A 190 -8.87 17.55 -13.53
C PHE A 190 -7.74 16.98 -12.66
N TYR A 191 -6.53 17.49 -12.82
CA TYR A 191 -5.40 17.09 -11.99
C TYR A 191 -5.64 17.40 -10.51
N LEU A 192 -6.11 18.60 -10.18
CA LEU A 192 -6.39 18.97 -8.79
C LEU A 192 -7.52 18.13 -8.16
N VAL A 193 -8.58 17.83 -8.92
CA VAL A 193 -9.64 16.93 -8.47
C VAL A 193 -9.09 15.52 -8.23
N PHE A 194 -8.30 15.00 -9.16
CA PHE A 194 -7.63 13.71 -9.00
C PHE A 194 -6.69 13.71 -7.79
N ARG A 195 -5.88 14.76 -7.59
CA ARG A 195 -4.99 14.89 -6.43
C ARG A 195 -5.75 14.99 -5.12
N CYS A 196 -6.90 15.68 -5.11
CA CYS A 196 -7.79 15.71 -3.96
C CYS A 196 -8.28 14.29 -3.62
N TRP A 197 -8.79 13.55 -4.60
CA TRP A 197 -9.19 12.15 -4.42
C TRP A 197 -8.02 11.26 -3.97
N SER A 198 -6.85 11.40 -4.60
CA SER A 198 -5.66 10.59 -4.30
C SER A 198 -5.19 10.82 -2.85
N HIS A 199 -5.14 12.08 -2.41
CA HIS A 199 -4.83 12.42 -1.03
C HIS A 199 -5.91 11.95 -0.05
N TRP A 200 -7.19 12.03 -0.41
CA TRP A 200 -8.26 11.48 0.41
C TRP A 200 -8.11 9.97 0.59
N LYS A 201 -7.85 9.22 -0.49
CA LYS A 201 -7.62 7.77 -0.42
C LYS A 201 -6.40 7.42 0.42
N ALA A 202 -5.29 8.13 0.26
CA ALA A 202 -4.09 7.92 1.07
C ALA A 202 -4.33 8.26 2.56
N LEU A 203 -5.13 9.29 2.85
CA LEU A 203 -5.53 9.65 4.22
C LEU A 203 -6.37 8.55 4.87
N GLU A 204 -7.33 7.96 4.14
CA GLU A 204 -8.11 6.81 4.64
C GLU A 204 -7.19 5.63 5.00
N GLY A 205 -6.23 5.31 4.12
CA GLY A 205 -5.26 4.23 4.34
C GLY A 205 -4.31 4.53 5.51
N ALA A 206 -3.82 5.76 5.64
CA ALA A 206 -2.97 6.20 6.75
C ALA A 206 -3.67 6.08 8.10
N ASN A 207 -4.92 6.54 8.18
CA ASN A 207 -5.70 6.42 9.42
C ASN A 207 -5.98 4.95 9.77
N HIS A 208 -6.28 4.11 8.78
CA HIS A 208 -6.48 2.68 9.03
C HIS A 208 -5.17 2.00 9.48
N LEU A 209 -4.05 2.29 8.81
CA LEU A 209 -2.74 1.76 9.20
C LEU A 209 -2.38 2.17 10.63
N LYS A 210 -2.61 3.44 10.99
CA LYS A 210 -2.40 3.95 12.35
C LYS A 210 -3.20 3.12 13.37
N HIS A 211 -4.48 2.91 13.11
CA HIS A 211 -5.37 2.15 13.99
C HIS A 211 -4.92 0.69 14.14
N LEU A 212 -4.52 0.04 13.04
CA LEU A 212 -4.00 -1.34 13.08
C LEU A 212 -2.76 -1.49 13.96
N ILE A 213 -1.89 -0.46 14.00
CA ILE A 213 -0.65 -0.47 14.77
C ILE A 213 -0.90 -0.12 16.24
N GLU A 214 -1.71 0.90 16.52
CA GLU A 214 -2.00 1.38 17.88
C GLU A 214 -2.81 0.34 18.67
N ASP A 215 -3.79 -0.29 18.03
CA ASP A 215 -4.68 -1.28 18.67
C ASP A 215 -4.11 -2.72 18.59
N ASN A 216 -2.86 -2.87 18.17
CA ASN A 216 -2.13 -4.14 18.11
C ASN A 216 -2.81 -5.24 17.25
N HIS A 217 -3.45 -4.82 16.16
CA HIS A 217 -4.09 -5.71 15.18
C HIS A 217 -3.12 -6.21 14.09
N LEU A 218 -1.82 -5.87 14.14
CA LEU A 218 -0.81 -6.40 13.23
C LEU A 218 -0.11 -7.62 13.81
N GLU A 219 -0.01 -8.67 12.99
CA GLU A 219 0.83 -9.84 13.28
C GLU A 219 2.08 -9.79 12.40
N PHE A 220 3.25 -9.65 13.02
CA PHE A 220 4.53 -9.59 12.32
C PHE A 220 4.95 -11.01 11.93
N VAL A 221 4.81 -11.34 10.66
CA VAL A 221 5.17 -12.65 10.11
C VAL A 221 6.52 -12.54 9.42
N SER A 222 7.52 -13.12 10.06
CA SER A 222 8.89 -13.17 9.57
C SER A 222 8.97 -14.19 8.41
N SER A 223 9.62 -13.84 7.29
CA SER A 223 9.75 -14.71 6.12
C SER A 223 11.18 -14.80 5.61
N GLU A 224 11.79 -15.97 5.79
CA GLU A 224 13.10 -16.31 5.22
C GLU A 224 13.08 -16.32 3.70
N GLN A 225 12.01 -16.81 3.08
CA GLN A 225 11.87 -16.85 1.62
C GLN A 225 11.92 -15.45 1.00
N VAL A 226 11.36 -14.45 1.69
CA VAL A 226 11.42 -13.05 1.24
C VAL A 226 12.85 -12.53 1.39
N PHE A 227 13.55 -12.86 2.48
CA PHE A 227 14.97 -12.52 2.64
C PHE A 227 15.87 -13.17 1.57
N ASP A 228 15.65 -14.44 1.24
CA ASP A 228 16.38 -15.13 0.17
C ASP A 228 16.20 -14.44 -1.19
N ALA A 229 15.04 -13.83 -1.44
CA ALA A 229 14.81 -13.06 -2.65
C ALA A 229 15.67 -11.78 -2.71
N TYR A 230 16.02 -11.16 -1.58
CA TYR A 230 16.98 -10.05 -1.53
C TYR A 230 18.40 -10.51 -1.89
N ASN A 231 18.78 -11.73 -1.50
CA ASN A 231 20.10 -12.32 -1.80
C ASN A 231 20.25 -12.78 -3.26
N LYS A 232 19.18 -12.72 -4.07
CA LYS A 232 19.21 -12.99 -5.51
C LYS A 232 19.46 -11.74 -6.37
N ALA A 233 19.85 -10.62 -5.76
CA ALA A 233 20.21 -9.42 -6.50
C ALA A 233 21.42 -9.66 -7.42
N GLU A 234 21.42 -9.07 -8.61
CA GLU A 234 22.57 -9.05 -9.54
C GLU A 234 23.59 -7.97 -9.14
N ASP A 235 23.13 -6.86 -8.56
CA ASP A 235 24.00 -5.76 -8.17
C ASP A 235 24.85 -6.12 -6.93
N THR A 236 26.17 -6.20 -7.13
CA THR A 236 27.15 -6.52 -6.09
C THR A 236 27.11 -5.50 -4.93
N HIS A 237 26.81 -4.24 -5.20
CA HIS A 237 26.68 -3.24 -4.15
C HIS A 237 25.44 -3.49 -3.29
N VAL A 238 24.33 -3.89 -3.91
CA VAL A 238 23.10 -4.25 -3.19
C VAL A 238 23.33 -5.46 -2.30
N LEU A 239 23.96 -6.53 -2.83
CA LEU A 239 24.29 -7.72 -2.05
C LEU A 239 25.17 -7.41 -0.83
N LYS A 240 26.18 -6.55 -1.01
CA LYS A 240 27.03 -6.10 0.11
C LYS A 240 26.24 -5.33 1.16
N ASN A 241 25.27 -4.52 0.76
CA ASN A 241 24.45 -3.74 1.68
C ASN A 241 23.49 -4.64 2.47
N VAL A 242 22.88 -5.62 1.79
CA VAL A 242 22.02 -6.64 2.41
C VAL A 242 22.79 -7.46 3.43
N ALA A 243 23.99 -7.94 3.08
CA ALA A 243 24.86 -8.70 3.99
C ALA A 243 25.26 -7.88 5.23
N LYS A 244 25.67 -6.62 5.05
CA LYS A 244 26.02 -5.72 6.16
C LYS A 244 24.86 -5.53 7.14
N LEU A 245 23.66 -5.28 6.61
CA LEU A 245 22.48 -5.05 7.46
C LEU A 245 22.06 -6.34 8.19
N ALA A 246 22.19 -7.50 7.54
CA ALA A 246 21.89 -8.80 8.13
C ALA A 246 22.87 -9.20 9.25
N GLU A 247 24.14 -8.81 9.14
CA GLU A 247 25.16 -9.02 10.19
C GLU A 247 24.91 -8.13 11.42
N GLU A 248 24.39 -6.90 11.22
CA GLU A 248 24.07 -5.96 12.29
C GLU A 248 22.87 -6.42 13.14
N ASP A 249 21.94 -7.21 12.61
CA ASP A 249 20.75 -7.72 13.32
C ASP A 249 21.09 -8.76 14.43
N GLY A 250 22.37 -9.09 14.62
CA GLY A 250 22.89 -9.95 15.71
C GLY A 250 23.53 -9.21 16.91
N VAL A 251 23.77 -7.90 16.81
CA VAL A 251 24.37 -7.10 17.89
C VAL A 251 23.56 -5.82 18.05
N ALA A 252 22.81 -5.72 19.16
CA ALA A 252 22.14 -4.48 19.56
C ALA A 252 23.08 -3.28 19.39
N PRO A 253 22.69 -2.20 18.70
CA PRO A 253 23.59 -1.07 18.47
C PRO A 253 23.71 -0.29 19.78
N ALA A 254 24.64 -0.69 20.63
CA ALA A 254 25.12 0.09 21.75
C ALA A 254 26.12 1.16 21.27
N THR A 255 25.69 2.05 20.36
CA THR A 255 26.14 3.45 20.19
C THR A 255 25.64 4.03 18.86
N PRO A 256 25.21 5.31 18.82
CA PRO A 256 24.79 5.97 17.59
C PRO A 256 26.03 6.47 16.85
N THR A 257 26.76 5.59 16.15
CA THR A 257 27.76 6.05 15.18
C THR A 257 27.05 6.35 13.88
N SER A 258 26.75 7.62 13.68
CA SER A 258 26.10 8.21 12.52
C SER A 258 26.94 8.08 11.25
N ASN A 259 26.99 6.89 10.65
CA ASN A 259 27.47 6.71 9.29
C ASN A 259 26.29 6.80 8.32
N GLU A 260 25.88 8.01 7.94
CA GLU A 260 24.76 8.29 7.02
C GLU A 260 24.88 7.57 5.66
N THR A 261 26.07 7.08 5.30
CA THR A 261 26.34 6.26 4.12
C THR A 261 25.69 4.87 4.18
N VAL A 262 25.63 4.24 5.36
CA VAL A 262 24.97 2.93 5.54
C VAL A 262 23.45 3.08 5.48
N GLU A 263 22.92 4.16 6.05
CA GLU A 263 21.47 4.36 6.17
C GLU A 263 20.75 4.66 4.84
N ASN A 264 21.49 5.23 3.88
CA ASN A 264 21.02 5.53 2.53
C ASN A 264 21.44 4.46 1.51
N SER A 265 21.98 3.33 1.95
CA SER A 265 22.37 2.23 1.07
C SER A 265 21.14 1.50 0.52
N LEU A 266 21.10 1.32 -0.80
CA LEU A 266 20.00 0.63 -1.49
C LEU A 266 20.08 -0.88 -1.22
N LEU A 267 18.94 -1.47 -0.85
CA LEU A 267 18.81 -2.90 -0.53
C LEU A 267 18.13 -3.72 -1.64
N VAL A 268 17.62 -3.07 -2.69
CA VAL A 268 16.90 -3.76 -3.78
C VAL A 268 17.37 -3.32 -5.16
N ASP A 269 17.48 -4.27 -6.08
CA ASP A 269 17.63 -4.02 -7.51
C ASP A 269 16.39 -4.53 -8.28
N ASN A 270 16.42 -4.46 -9.61
CA ASN A 270 15.25 -4.91 -10.39
C ASN A 270 15.06 -6.43 -10.34
N THR A 271 16.15 -7.20 -10.22
CA THR A 271 16.11 -8.67 -10.20
C THR A 271 15.63 -9.21 -8.86
N SER A 272 16.10 -8.62 -7.76
CA SER A 272 15.63 -8.95 -6.42
C SER A 272 14.16 -8.57 -6.26
N ILE A 273 13.71 -7.46 -6.85
CA ILE A 273 12.27 -7.10 -6.88
C ILE A 273 11.44 -8.18 -7.58
N ASP A 274 11.89 -8.68 -8.73
CA ASP A 274 11.16 -9.70 -9.48
C ASP A 274 11.08 -11.02 -8.69
N HIS A 275 12.14 -11.41 -7.98
CA HIS A 275 12.12 -12.54 -7.06
C HIS A 275 11.26 -12.32 -5.82
N ILE A 276 11.26 -11.12 -5.22
CA ILE A 276 10.39 -10.78 -4.07
C ILE A 276 8.93 -10.92 -4.49
N VAL A 277 8.58 -10.40 -5.66
CA VAL A 277 7.22 -10.47 -6.22
C VAL A 277 6.77 -11.91 -6.47
N GLU A 278 7.66 -12.74 -7.02
CA GLU A 278 7.41 -14.17 -7.25
C GLU A 278 7.19 -14.91 -5.92
N THR A 279 8.06 -14.70 -4.94
CA THR A 279 7.95 -15.31 -3.61
C THR A 279 6.66 -14.92 -2.89
N VAL A 280 6.26 -13.64 -2.96
CA VAL A 280 5.05 -13.17 -2.29
C VAL A 280 3.79 -13.46 -3.12
N GLN A 281 3.94 -13.90 -4.38
CA GLN A 281 2.87 -14.20 -5.35
C GLN A 281 2.01 -12.98 -5.71
N LEU A 282 2.64 -11.83 -5.93
CA LEU A 282 1.95 -10.55 -6.16
C LEU A 282 2.46 -9.81 -7.41
N PRO A 283 2.01 -10.19 -8.62
CA PRO A 283 2.50 -9.57 -9.86
C PRO A 283 2.30 -8.05 -9.89
N ASP A 284 1.20 -7.55 -9.32
CA ASP A 284 0.88 -6.12 -9.27
C ASP A 284 1.88 -5.29 -8.42
N LEU A 285 2.60 -5.94 -7.49
CA LEU A 285 3.58 -5.28 -6.63
C LEU A 285 4.85 -4.87 -7.39
N ALA A 286 5.18 -5.55 -8.50
CA ALA A 286 6.41 -5.30 -9.25
C ALA A 286 6.51 -3.86 -9.76
N ALA A 287 5.44 -3.34 -10.35
CA ALA A 287 5.42 -1.98 -10.91
C ALA A 287 5.61 -0.92 -9.82
N GLU A 288 5.00 -1.15 -8.66
CA GLU A 288 5.07 -0.25 -7.51
C GLU A 288 6.44 -0.27 -6.84
N LEU A 289 7.05 -1.45 -6.64
CA LEU A 289 8.42 -1.57 -6.12
C LEU A 289 9.46 -0.97 -7.07
N LYS A 290 9.34 -1.23 -8.38
CA LYS A 290 10.24 -0.63 -9.38
C LYS A 290 10.13 0.90 -9.38
N ARG A 291 8.92 1.45 -9.17
CA ARG A 291 8.71 2.90 -9.01
C ARG A 291 9.37 3.40 -7.72
N ALA A 292 9.13 2.72 -6.60
CA ALA A 292 9.69 3.09 -5.31
C ALA A 292 11.23 3.12 -5.35
N ARG A 293 11.85 2.07 -5.92
CA ARG A 293 13.29 2.02 -6.17
C ARG A 293 13.78 3.24 -6.95
N ARG A 294 13.16 3.57 -8.09
CA ARG A 294 13.55 4.74 -8.90
C ARG A 294 13.50 6.04 -8.11
N GLN A 295 12.44 6.24 -7.32
CA GLN A 295 12.30 7.45 -6.49
C GLN A 295 13.33 7.50 -5.36
N VAL A 296 13.62 6.36 -4.72
CA VAL A 296 14.65 6.26 -3.67
C VAL A 296 16.04 6.55 -4.23
N VAL A 297 16.41 5.95 -5.36
CA VAL A 297 17.69 6.21 -6.05
C VAL A 297 17.82 7.69 -6.39
N TYR A 298 16.80 8.28 -7.01
CA TYR A 298 16.79 9.71 -7.34
C TYR A 298 16.99 10.60 -6.10
N ASN A 299 16.35 10.25 -4.98
CA ASN A 299 16.49 10.99 -3.72
C ASN A 299 17.89 10.84 -3.12
N ILE A 300 18.48 9.64 -3.16
CA ILE A 300 19.86 9.39 -2.71
C ILE A 300 20.84 10.21 -3.54
N ASP A 301 20.75 10.17 -4.87
CA ASP A 301 21.62 10.93 -5.77
C ASP A 301 21.51 12.44 -5.53
N LYS A 302 20.28 12.91 -5.30
CA LYS A 302 20.01 14.32 -4.98
C LYS A 302 20.60 14.74 -3.64
N GLU A 303 20.58 13.86 -2.64
CA GLU A 303 21.21 14.09 -1.34
C GLU A 303 22.74 14.12 -1.45
N ILE A 304 23.34 13.20 -2.21
CA ILE A 304 24.79 13.15 -2.48
C ILE A 304 25.25 14.45 -3.15
N LYS A 305 24.61 14.86 -4.25
CA LYS A 305 24.95 16.11 -4.97
C LYS A 305 24.86 17.36 -4.08
N LYS A 306 23.87 17.41 -3.18
CA LYS A 306 23.73 18.53 -2.24
C LYS A 306 24.84 18.56 -1.18
N ARG A 307 25.44 17.41 -0.86
CA ARG A 307 26.57 17.33 0.08
C ARG A 307 27.87 17.74 -0.61
N GLU A 308 28.09 17.31 -1.85
CA GLU A 308 29.27 17.72 -2.63
C GLU A 308 29.34 19.22 -2.93
N GLN A 309 28.20 19.91 -2.86
CA GLN A 309 28.08 21.35 -3.08
C GLN A 309 28.18 22.19 -1.80
N LYS A 310 28.23 21.57 -0.62
CA LYS A 310 28.38 22.24 0.68
C LYS A 310 29.81 22.16 1.16
#